data_AF-A0AAW2R0R0-F1
#
_entry.id   AF-A0AAW2R0R0-F1
#
_cell.length_a   1.000
_cell.length_b   1.000
_cell.length_c   1.000
_cell.angle_alpha   90.00
_cell.angle_beta   90.00
_cell.angle_gamma   90.00
#
_symmetry.space_group_name_H-M   'P 1'
#
loop_
_entity.id
_entity.type
_entity.pdbx_description
1 polymer ?
#
loop_
_entity_poly.entity_id
_entity_poly.type
_entity_poly.pdbx_seq_one_letter_code
_entity_poly.pdbx_strand_id
1 'polypeptide(L)'
;MALKIKLSFFLLSLLILTLIALKVSLERAESTQAYVTEVAKELKQRKAKDYRAVKECLDQINDGVDQLTNCIKETQMIKENGTSSDFPWHASNVQTWMSTALTDASMCMDGFSSRAIEGKKKAIIKPRCLILNKQLAMPWPCSIGLLQGIGPPMSINPKYRGFWAICIWT
;
A
#
# COMPACT_ATOMS: atom_id res chain seq x y z
N MET A 1 -29.79 -23.09 -7.55
CA MET A 1 -29.96 -21.64 -7.83
C MET A 1 -29.68 -20.77 -6.59
N ALA A 2 -30.28 -21.07 -5.44
CA ALA A 2 -30.09 -20.29 -4.19
C ALA A 2 -28.62 -20.16 -3.71
N LEU A 3 -27.78 -21.19 -3.93
CA LEU A 3 -26.37 -21.17 -3.52
C LEU A 3 -25.53 -20.15 -4.31
N LYS A 4 -25.80 -19.99 -5.62
CA LYS A 4 -25.12 -19.00 -6.47
C LYS A 4 -25.49 -17.56 -6.09
N ILE A 5 -26.75 -17.34 -5.70
CA ILE A 5 -27.26 -16.03 -5.25
C ILE A 5 -26.67 -15.65 -3.88
N LYS A 6 -26.56 -16.61 -2.96
CA LYS A 6 -25.89 -16.38 -1.66
C LYS A 6 -24.40 -16.07 -1.83
N LEU A 7 -23.73 -16.77 -2.74
CA LEU A 7 -22.30 -16.56 -3.01
C LEU A 7 -22.03 -15.19 -3.66
N SER A 8 -22.87 -14.76 -4.62
CA SER A 8 -22.73 -13.44 -5.24
C SER A 8 -22.98 -12.29 -4.26
N PHE A 9 -23.97 -12.43 -3.36
CA PHE A 9 -24.22 -11.44 -2.30
C PHE A 9 -23.04 -11.33 -1.32
N PHE A 10 -22.46 -12.47 -0.90
CA PHE A 10 -21.31 -12.49 -0.01
C PHE A 10 -20.07 -11.85 -0.67
N LEU A 11 -19.77 -12.20 -1.93
CA LEU A 11 -18.66 -11.61 -2.68
C LEU A 11 -18.81 -10.09 -2.86
N LEU A 12 -20.02 -9.63 -3.20
CA LEU A 12 -20.29 -8.20 -3.36
C LEU A 12 -20.09 -7.43 -2.04
N SER A 13 -20.54 -8.00 -0.92
CA SER A 13 -20.35 -7.40 0.40
C SER A 13 -18.88 -7.29 0.78
N LEU A 14 -18.08 -8.33 0.49
CA LEU A 14 -16.65 -8.35 0.76
C LEU A 14 -15.90 -7.30 -0.07
N LEU A 15 -16.19 -7.18 -1.36
CA LEU A 15 -15.56 -6.20 -2.25
C LEU A 15 -15.86 -4.75 -1.82
N ILE A 16 -17.08 -4.48 -1.37
CA ILE A 16 -17.45 -3.14 -0.87
C ILE A 16 -16.65 -2.80 0.39
N LEU A 17 -16.51 -3.74 1.33
CA LEU A 17 -15.71 -3.54 2.54
C LEU A 17 -14.24 -3.26 2.19
N THR A 18 -13.66 -4.03 1.27
CA THR A 18 -12.29 -3.80 0.78
C THR A 18 -12.13 -2.41 0.17
N LEU A 19 -13.07 -1.98 -0.69
CA LEU A 19 -13.04 -0.63 -1.28
C LEU A 19 -13.09 0.47 -0.23
N ILE A 20 -13.94 0.32 0.79
CA ILE A 20 -14.03 1.28 1.89
C ILE A 20 -12.70 1.33 2.65
N ALA A 21 -12.14 0.18 3.02
CA ALA A 21 -10.87 0.10 3.74
C ALA A 21 -9.72 0.74 2.94
N LEU A 22 -9.65 0.47 1.62
CA LEU A 22 -8.65 1.06 0.73
C LEU A 22 -8.79 2.58 0.63
N LYS A 23 -10.02 3.11 0.47
CA LYS A 23 -10.27 4.55 0.42
C LYS A 23 -9.87 5.27 1.70
N VAL A 24 -10.26 4.72 2.86
CA VAL A 24 -9.87 5.29 4.16
C VAL A 24 -8.35 5.24 4.34
N SER A 25 -7.69 4.21 3.82
CA SER A 25 -6.22 4.11 3.83
C SER A 25 -5.58 5.15 2.93
N LEU A 26 -6.13 5.37 1.73
CA LEU A 26 -5.67 6.38 0.78
C LEU A 26 -5.79 7.80 1.38
N GLU A 27 -6.94 8.15 1.96
CA GLU A 27 -7.12 9.46 2.62
C GLU A 27 -6.08 9.69 3.73
N ARG A 28 -5.76 8.65 4.49
CA ARG A 28 -4.70 8.72 5.52
C ARG A 28 -3.31 8.86 4.90
N ALA A 29 -3.05 8.20 3.79
CA ALA A 29 -1.77 8.27 3.08
C ALA A 29 -1.56 9.68 2.53
N GLU A 30 -2.58 10.26 1.89
CA GLU A 30 -2.58 11.64 1.38
C GLU A 30 -2.40 12.68 2.50
N SER A 31 -3.09 12.51 3.64
CA SER A 31 -2.89 13.38 4.81
C SER A 31 -1.45 13.32 5.32
N THR A 32 -0.84 12.14 5.31
CA THR A 32 0.55 11.94 5.72
C THR A 32 1.51 12.54 4.70
N GLN A 33 1.26 12.34 3.41
CA GLN A 33 2.01 12.93 2.31
C GLN A 33 2.06 14.45 2.40
N ALA A 34 0.91 15.10 2.62
CA ALA A 34 0.81 16.55 2.77
C ALA A 34 1.65 17.04 3.95
N TYR A 35 1.54 16.39 5.11
CA TYR A 35 2.33 16.74 6.29
C TYR A 35 3.84 16.58 6.06
N VAL A 36 4.27 15.44 5.52
CA VAL A 36 5.69 15.16 5.26
C VAL A 36 6.25 16.09 4.18
N THR A 37 5.43 16.50 3.21
CA THR A 37 5.80 17.52 2.21
C THR A 37 6.14 18.85 2.86
N GLU A 38 5.31 19.33 3.80
CA GLU A 38 5.60 20.57 4.52
C GLU A 38 6.87 20.44 5.37
N VAL A 39 7.05 19.32 6.07
CA VAL A 39 8.29 19.06 6.81
C VAL A 39 9.52 19.05 5.88
N ALA A 40 9.42 18.42 4.71
CA ALA A 40 10.50 18.40 3.72
C ALA A 40 10.84 19.80 3.22
N LYS A 41 9.84 20.64 2.93
CA LYS A 41 10.02 22.05 2.51
C LYS A 41 10.75 22.86 3.58
N GLU A 42 10.31 22.77 4.83
CA GLU A 42 10.95 23.47 5.96
C GLU A 42 12.42 23.06 6.15
N LEU A 43 12.70 21.75 6.11
CA LEU A 43 14.06 21.23 6.27
C LEU A 43 14.96 21.65 5.10
N LYS A 44 14.41 21.71 3.88
CA LYS A 44 15.12 22.21 2.69
C LYS A 44 15.51 23.67 2.86
N GLN A 45 14.58 24.52 3.30
CA GLN A 45 14.82 25.96 3.53
C GLN A 45 15.89 26.19 4.60
N ARG A 46 15.87 25.39 5.67
CA ARG A 46 16.85 25.48 6.77
C ARG A 46 18.19 24.79 6.47
N LYS A 47 18.35 24.17 5.29
CA LYS A 47 19.51 23.34 4.94
C LYS A 47 19.82 22.28 6.01
N ALA A 48 18.77 21.71 6.60
CA ALA A 48 18.90 20.75 7.69
C ALA A 48 19.51 19.44 7.19
N LYS A 49 20.36 18.82 8.02
CA LYS A 49 21.06 17.55 7.69
C LYS A 49 20.09 16.40 7.40
N ASP A 50 18.90 16.44 8.00
CA ASP A 50 17.91 15.38 7.86
C ASP A 50 17.00 15.51 6.63
N TYR A 51 17.14 16.59 5.84
CA TYR A 51 16.32 16.80 4.64
C TYR A 51 16.34 15.59 3.70
N ARG A 52 17.50 14.94 3.50
CA ARG A 52 17.62 13.77 2.64
C ARG A 52 16.74 12.61 3.12
N ALA A 53 16.75 12.34 4.42
CA ALA A 53 15.98 11.24 5.01
C ALA A 53 14.47 11.48 4.94
N VAL A 54 14.04 12.72 5.18
CA VAL A 54 12.62 13.09 5.04
C VAL A 54 12.19 13.04 3.58
N LYS A 55 13.04 13.47 2.64
CA LYS A 55 12.76 13.35 1.22
C LYS A 55 12.64 11.88 0.79
N GLU A 56 13.55 11.01 1.23
CA GLU A 56 13.46 9.56 0.99
C GLU A 56 12.13 8.99 1.50
N CYS A 57 11.71 9.32 2.73
CA CYS A 57 10.39 8.87 3.22
C CYS A 57 9.23 9.48 2.41
N LEU A 58 9.32 10.75 2.01
CA LEU A 58 8.27 11.37 1.17
C LEU A 58 8.11 10.61 -0.14
N ASP A 59 9.22 10.21 -0.77
CA ASP A 59 9.20 9.41 -2.00
C ASP A 59 8.50 8.06 -1.77
N GLN A 60 8.79 7.38 -0.64
CA GLN A 60 8.10 6.13 -0.25
C GLN A 60 6.59 6.34 0.00
N ILE A 61 6.20 7.45 0.62
CA ILE A 61 4.78 7.76 0.85
C ILE A 61 4.05 8.02 -0.48
N ASN A 62 4.69 8.74 -1.41
CA ASN A 62 4.13 8.97 -2.75
C ASN A 62 3.89 7.64 -3.47
N ASP A 63 4.88 6.74 -3.42
CA ASP A 63 4.78 5.40 -3.98
C ASP A 63 3.62 4.60 -3.37
N GLY A 64 3.45 4.67 -2.04
CA GLY A 64 2.33 4.04 -1.33
C GLY A 64 0.96 4.62 -1.71
N VAL A 65 0.84 5.93 -1.93
CA VAL A 65 -0.39 6.59 -2.42
C VAL A 65 -0.78 6.07 -3.80
N ASP A 66 0.20 5.98 -4.72
CA ASP A 66 -0.02 5.46 -6.07
C ASP A 66 -0.48 3.99 -6.04
N GLN A 67 0.14 3.18 -5.19
CA GLN A 67 -0.20 1.77 -5.03
C GLN A 67 -1.60 1.57 -4.45
N LEU A 68 -2.00 2.34 -3.43
CA LEU A 68 -3.35 2.31 -2.89
C LEU A 68 -4.39 2.76 -3.93
N THR A 69 -4.08 3.77 -4.71
CA THR A 69 -4.92 4.25 -5.82
C THR A 69 -5.12 3.14 -6.85
N ASN A 70 -4.05 2.42 -7.18
CA ASN A 70 -4.14 1.28 -8.09
C ASN A 70 -4.98 0.15 -7.46
N CYS A 71 -4.78 -0.22 -6.19
CA CYS A 71 -5.61 -1.22 -5.50
C CYS A 71 -7.11 -0.93 -5.62
N ILE A 72 -7.50 0.35 -5.47
CA ILE A 72 -8.90 0.78 -5.64
C ILE A 72 -9.39 0.52 -7.06
N LYS A 73 -8.60 0.87 -8.09
CA LYS A 73 -8.96 0.65 -9.49
C LYS A 73 -9.22 -0.82 -9.80
N GLU A 74 -8.31 -1.72 -9.43
CA GLU A 74 -8.52 -3.15 -9.70
C GLU A 74 -9.68 -3.73 -8.89
N THR A 75 -9.86 -3.29 -7.64
CA THR A 75 -11.02 -3.72 -6.85
C THR A 75 -12.33 -3.22 -7.45
N GLN A 76 -12.34 -2.04 -8.09
CA GLN A 76 -13.48 -1.54 -8.86
C GLN A 76 -13.71 -2.37 -10.12
N MET A 77 -12.65 -2.71 -10.87
CA MET A 77 -12.75 -3.60 -12.04
C MET A 77 -13.33 -4.96 -11.68
N ILE A 78 -12.92 -5.54 -10.55
CA ILE A 78 -13.49 -6.79 -10.02
C ILE A 78 -14.99 -6.63 -9.71
N LYS A 79 -15.38 -5.51 -9.09
CA LYS A 79 -16.77 -5.25 -8.73
C LYS A 79 -17.66 -5.07 -9.97
N GLU A 80 -17.17 -4.41 -11.01
CA GLU A 80 -17.89 -4.12 -12.25
C GLU A 80 -18.01 -5.35 -13.16
N ASN A 81 -16.93 -6.14 -13.27
CA ASN A 81 -16.87 -7.31 -14.15
C ASN A 81 -17.28 -8.62 -13.46
N GLY A 82 -17.44 -8.62 -12.13
CA GLY A 82 -17.81 -9.79 -11.34
C GLY A 82 -16.72 -10.87 -11.31
N THR A 83 -17.11 -12.13 -11.11
CA THR A 83 -16.22 -13.30 -11.25
C THR A 83 -16.00 -13.67 -12.72
N SER A 84 -15.56 -12.70 -13.54
CA SER A 84 -15.08 -12.95 -14.89
C SER A 84 -13.76 -13.75 -14.84
N SER A 85 -13.28 -14.24 -15.99
CA SER A 85 -11.97 -14.89 -16.13
C SER A 85 -10.81 -14.06 -15.61
N ASP A 86 -11.00 -12.74 -15.52
CA ASP A 86 -9.97 -11.77 -15.20
C ASP A 86 -9.93 -11.46 -13.69
N PHE A 87 -10.87 -12.02 -12.91
CA PHE A 87 -10.90 -11.87 -11.46
C PHE A 87 -9.55 -12.24 -10.80
N PRO A 88 -8.91 -13.39 -11.11
CA PRO A 88 -7.63 -13.74 -10.50
C PRO A 88 -6.50 -12.77 -10.88
N TRP A 89 -6.56 -12.19 -12.07
CA TRP A 89 -5.59 -11.21 -12.55
C TRP A 89 -5.71 -9.89 -11.78
N HIS A 90 -6.93 -9.38 -11.62
CA HIS A 90 -7.16 -8.16 -10.86
C HIS A 90 -6.83 -8.36 -9.38
N ALA A 91 -7.20 -9.51 -8.80
CA ALA A 91 -6.92 -9.81 -7.40
C ALA A 91 -5.41 -9.89 -7.10
N SER A 92 -4.61 -10.44 -8.02
CA SER A 92 -3.15 -10.52 -7.87
C SER A 92 -2.47 -9.15 -7.95
N ASN A 93 -2.97 -8.26 -8.81
CA ASN A 93 -2.52 -6.87 -8.86
C ASN A 93 -2.81 -6.13 -7.55
N VAL A 94 -4.03 -6.27 -6.99
CA VAL A 94 -4.37 -5.70 -5.68
C VAL A 94 -3.41 -6.20 -4.60
N GLN A 95 -3.20 -7.51 -4.51
CA GLN A 95 -2.29 -8.11 -3.52
C GLN A 95 -0.86 -7.55 -3.66
N THR A 96 -0.41 -7.38 -4.90
CA THR A 96 0.92 -6.88 -5.22
C THR A 96 1.11 -5.46 -4.73
N TRP A 97 0.29 -4.53 -5.20
CA TRP A 97 0.43 -3.14 -4.82
C TRP A 97 0.17 -2.94 -3.34
N MET A 98 -0.71 -3.76 -2.76
CA MET A 98 -0.94 -3.75 -1.33
C MET A 98 0.33 -4.07 -0.54
N SER A 99 1.06 -5.10 -0.96
CA SER A 99 2.30 -5.55 -0.32
C SER A 99 3.44 -4.55 -0.50
N THR A 100 3.51 -3.90 -1.68
CA THR A 100 4.48 -2.82 -1.90
C THR A 100 4.18 -1.62 -1.01
N ALA A 101 2.91 -1.24 -0.83
CA ALA A 101 2.54 -0.08 0.00
C ALA A 101 2.89 -0.29 1.46
N LEU A 102 2.75 -1.54 1.92
CA LEU A 102 3.18 -1.94 3.26
C LEU A 102 4.70 -1.82 3.45
N THR A 103 5.46 -2.22 2.42
CA THR A 103 6.92 -2.16 2.41
C THR A 103 7.42 -0.72 2.35
N ASP A 104 6.82 0.12 1.51
CA ASP A 104 7.20 1.52 1.40
C ASP A 104 6.92 2.28 2.71
N ALA A 105 5.79 1.96 3.36
CA ALA A 105 5.47 2.48 4.68
C ALA A 105 6.48 2.02 5.76
N SER A 106 6.94 0.77 5.75
CA SER A 106 7.95 0.27 6.69
C SER A 106 9.32 0.89 6.43
N MET A 107 9.76 0.99 5.17
CA MET A 107 11.02 1.63 4.77
C MET A 107 11.06 3.11 5.18
N CYS A 108 9.95 3.84 4.98
CA CYS A 108 9.83 5.20 5.50
C CYS A 108 10.06 5.23 7.02
N MET A 109 9.39 4.37 7.80
CA MET A 109 9.54 4.32 9.26
C MET A 109 10.94 3.96 9.74
N ASP A 110 11.56 2.96 9.13
CA ASP A 110 12.90 2.48 9.48
C ASP A 110 13.95 3.55 9.20
N GLY A 111 13.74 4.34 8.14
CA GLY A 111 14.52 5.52 7.81
C GLY A 111 14.56 6.61 8.90
N PHE A 112 13.62 6.62 9.85
CA PHE A 112 13.63 7.55 11.00
C PHE A 112 14.26 6.95 12.27
N SER A 113 14.39 5.62 12.36
CA SER A 113 14.81 4.96 13.61
C SER A 113 16.26 5.32 14.00
N SER A 114 17.15 5.47 13.02
CA SER A 114 18.59 5.75 13.19
C SER A 114 19.02 7.20 12.98
N ARG A 115 18.14 8.08 12.50
CA ARG A 115 18.48 9.47 12.11
C ARG A 115 17.93 10.50 13.09
N ALA A 116 18.75 11.51 13.38
CA ALA A 116 18.49 12.56 14.38
C ALA A 116 17.53 13.64 13.86
N ILE A 117 16.40 13.23 13.29
CA ILE A 117 15.31 14.14 12.92
C ILE A 117 14.75 14.75 14.20
N GLU A 118 14.44 16.05 14.17
CA GLU A 118 13.81 16.76 15.30
C GLU A 118 12.74 15.88 15.95
N GLY A 119 12.93 15.54 17.23
CA GLY A 119 12.14 14.49 17.91
C GLY A 119 10.63 14.72 17.84
N LYS A 120 10.19 15.99 17.76
CA LYS A 120 8.79 16.37 17.56
C LYS A 120 8.23 15.93 16.21
N LYS A 121 8.97 16.11 15.11
CA LYS A 121 8.53 15.72 13.76
C LYS A 121 8.53 14.20 13.62
N LYS A 122 9.57 13.53 14.14
CA LYS A 122 9.65 12.06 14.22
C LYS A 122 8.47 11.45 14.98
N ALA A 123 8.08 12.06 16.10
CA ALA A 123 6.94 11.62 16.90
C ALA A 123 5.58 11.76 16.19
N ILE A 124 5.49 12.57 15.13
CA ILE A 124 4.24 12.76 14.34
C ILE A 124 4.25 11.88 13.09
N ILE A 125 5.39 11.76 12.39
CA ILE A 125 5.47 10.96 11.15
C ILE A 125 5.32 9.47 11.44
N LYS A 126 6.02 8.95 12.46
CA LYS A 126 6.00 7.53 12.80
C LYS A 126 4.60 6.96 13.06
N PRO A 127 3.75 7.55 13.94
CA PRO A 127 2.40 7.02 14.16
C PRO A 127 1.52 7.13 12.91
N ARG A 128 1.68 8.16 12.08
CA ARG A 128 0.93 8.30 10.82
C ARG A 128 1.25 7.16 9.84
N CYS A 129 2.52 6.79 9.70
CA CYS A 129 2.92 5.64 8.88
C CYS A 129 2.51 4.28 9.49
N LEU A 130 2.53 4.13 10.82
CA LEU A 130 2.05 2.92 11.50
C LEU A 130 0.55 2.66 11.27
N ILE A 131 -0.24 3.74 11.20
CA ILE A 131 -1.67 3.62 10.95
C ILE A 131 -1.93 3.10 9.53
N LEU A 132 -1.11 3.51 8.54
CA LEU A 132 -1.18 2.94 7.19
C LEU A 132 -0.93 1.43 7.24
N ASN A 133 0.13 0.98 7.93
CA ASN A 133 0.44 -0.45 8.04
C ASN A 133 -0.70 -1.28 8.69
N LYS A 134 -1.27 -0.82 9.81
CA LYS A 134 -2.34 -1.55 10.51
C LYS A 134 -3.64 -1.70 9.73
N GLN A 135 -4.00 -0.71 8.91
CA GLN A 135 -5.24 -0.76 8.12
C GLN A 135 -5.14 -1.72 6.93
N LEU A 136 -3.90 -2.02 6.52
CA LEU A 136 -3.57 -2.73 5.30
C LEU A 136 -3.15 -4.18 5.55
N ALA A 137 -2.98 -4.56 6.82
CA ALA A 137 -2.79 -5.94 7.25
C ALA A 137 -4.10 -6.73 7.13
N MET A 138 -4.50 -7.05 5.89
CA MET A 138 -5.35 -8.20 5.64
C MET A 138 -4.55 -9.46 5.98
N PRO A 139 -5.16 -10.50 6.56
CA PRO A 139 -4.48 -11.76 6.91
C PRO A 139 -4.18 -12.57 5.64
N TRP A 140 -3.35 -12.05 4.75
CA TRP A 140 -2.84 -12.76 3.58
C TRP A 140 -1.32 -12.77 3.67
N PRO A 141 -0.73 -13.56 4.60
CA PRO A 141 0.67 -13.89 4.50
C PRO A 141 0.93 -14.63 3.17
N CYS A 142 2.17 -14.52 2.70
CA CYS A 142 2.76 -15.02 1.46
C CYS A 142 2.39 -16.45 0.98
N SER A 143 1.64 -17.24 1.75
CA SER A 143 1.27 -18.63 1.47
C SER A 143 0.38 -18.83 0.24
N ILE A 144 -0.23 -17.77 -0.31
CA ILE A 144 -1.18 -17.91 -1.42
C ILE A 144 -0.50 -17.94 -2.80
N GLY A 145 0.72 -17.40 -2.90
CA GLY A 145 1.51 -17.50 -4.15
C GLY A 145 1.82 -18.94 -4.55
N LEU A 146 2.02 -19.84 -3.59
CA LEU A 146 2.28 -21.26 -3.86
C LEU A 146 1.02 -22.12 -4.02
N LEU A 147 -0.11 -21.73 -3.43
CA LEU A 147 -1.31 -22.58 -3.38
C LEU A 147 -2.35 -22.30 -4.47
N GLN A 148 -2.36 -21.09 -5.08
CA GLN A 148 -3.41 -20.70 -6.03
C GLN A 148 -2.98 -20.64 -7.50
N GLY A 149 -1.72 -20.96 -7.84
CA GLY A 149 -1.24 -20.86 -9.23
C GLY A 149 -1.35 -19.45 -9.81
N ILE A 150 -1.32 -18.44 -8.93
CA ILE A 150 -1.35 -17.02 -9.31
C ILE A 150 0.02 -16.72 -9.95
N GLY A 151 0.02 -16.53 -11.26
CA GLY A 151 1.23 -16.09 -11.99
C GLY A 151 1.79 -14.78 -11.43
N PRO A 152 3.05 -14.42 -11.80
CA PRO A 152 3.64 -13.17 -11.35
C PRO A 152 2.71 -12.00 -11.73
N PRO A 153 2.58 -10.96 -10.89
CA PRO A 153 1.79 -9.79 -11.26
C PRO A 153 2.32 -9.22 -12.56
N MET A 154 1.41 -9.05 -13.52
CA MET A 154 1.81 -8.64 -14.87
C MET A 154 2.10 -7.14 -14.93
N SER A 155 1.52 -6.37 -14.02
CA SER A 155 1.75 -4.92 -13.85
C SER A 155 2.83 -4.63 -12.81
N ILE A 156 4.05 -5.13 -13.05
CA ILE A 156 5.23 -4.70 -12.31
C ILE A 156 5.65 -3.35 -12.88
N ASN A 157 5.40 -2.27 -12.12
CA ASN A 157 6.05 -0.99 -12.38
C ASN A 157 7.57 -1.24 -12.43
N PRO A 158 8.30 -0.75 -13.45
CA PRO A 158 9.74 -1.00 -13.61
C PRO A 158 10.56 -0.72 -12.35
N LYS A 159 10.10 0.23 -11.51
CA LYS A 159 10.71 0.61 -10.23
C LYS A 159 10.69 -0.52 -9.17
N TYR A 160 9.71 -1.43 -9.20
CA TYR A 160 9.53 -2.50 -8.21
C TYR A 160 9.92 -3.90 -8.71
N ARG A 161 10.52 -3.99 -9.90
CA ARG A 161 10.93 -5.27 -10.51
C ARG A 161 11.94 -6.06 -9.64
N GLY A 162 12.67 -5.38 -8.75
CA GLY A 162 13.60 -6.01 -7.80
C GLY A 162 13.01 -6.34 -6.41
N PHE A 163 11.93 -5.68 -5.99
CA PHE A 163 11.33 -5.90 -4.65
C PHE A 163 10.57 -7.23 -4.58
N TRP A 164 10.06 -7.73 -5.71
CA TRP A 164 9.42 -9.04 -5.81
C TRP A 164 10.36 -10.22 -5.55
N ALA A 165 11.67 -10.05 -5.75
CA ALA A 165 12.64 -11.10 -5.43
C ALA A 165 12.77 -11.35 -3.92
N ILE A 166 12.37 -10.38 -3.07
CA ILE A 166 12.46 -10.49 -1.60
C ILE A 166 11.27 -11.29 -1.06
N CYS A 167 10.06 -11.09 -1.58
CA CYS A 167 8.87 -11.85 -1.17
C CYS A 167 8.83 -13.29 -1.70
N ILE A 168 9.72 -13.66 -2.63
CA ILE A 168 9.86 -15.03 -3.15
C ILE A 168 10.89 -15.83 -2.35
N TRP A 169 11.71 -15.19 -1.50
CA TRP A 169 12.84 -15.84 -0.79
C TRP A 169 12.81 -15.72 0.74
N THR A 170 11.64 -15.48 1.35
CA THR A 170 11.39 -15.67 2.81
C THR A 170 10.00 -16.21 3.04
#